data_AF-A0A975PBK3-F1
#
_entry.id   AF-A0A975PBK3-F1
#
_cell.length_a   1.000
_cell.length_b   1.000
_cell.length_c   1.000
_cell.angle_alpha   90.00
_cell.angle_beta   90.00
_cell.angle_gamma   90.00
#
_symmetry.space_group_name_H-M   'P 1'
#
loop_
_entity.id
_entity.type
_entity.pdbx_description
1 polymer ?
#
loop_
_entity_poly.entity_id
_entity_poly.type
_entity_poly.pdbx_seq_one_letter_code
_entity_poly.pdbx_strand_id
1 'polypeptide(L)'
;MEVEPDYLPPGTRAELRETAVLDDWRKAEAGNAARLARVAGRIGALDDRLHRGPEGWRHRLAMMEAADLSWFVGDRIGPDRLALWISMRLSGVQDDTAALARVGWAVRRLTGGPGPEVDLSAFLDRRDPENMADEAEPFADRAGGWLDLMEQAADLHPITRACMGFHLWSLAGLGQHGDRMEAAVTAARIAASEGPNSNGGAIFAPLALRGAGGLRASGPPAERLERWLEGMETACLTAMRHLDDIAAWSARAETMMAPLSGKTPPALRAVLTEWPVVSAPMAETLTGASRAAVQRNLAWMETRGLIREVTGQGRYRMWCATD
;
A
#
# COMPACT_ATOMS: atom_id res chain seq x y z
N MET A 1 -33.09 60.05 -3.49
CA MET A 1 -33.18 58.73 -2.83
C MET A 1 -32.37 57.80 -3.69
N GLU A 2 -31.11 57.61 -3.32
CA GLU A 2 -30.22 56.66 -4.01
C GLU A 2 -30.71 55.25 -3.70
N VAL A 3 -30.89 54.44 -4.74
CA VAL A 3 -31.29 53.04 -4.62
C VAL A 3 -30.03 52.25 -4.32
N GLU A 4 -29.90 51.80 -3.08
CA GLU A 4 -28.81 50.95 -2.60
C GLU A 4 -28.85 49.62 -3.38
N PRO A 5 -27.73 49.18 -3.99
CA PRO A 5 -27.70 47.94 -4.75
C PRO A 5 -27.82 46.75 -3.78
N ASP A 6 -28.82 45.92 -4.04
CA ASP A 6 -29.10 44.68 -3.32
C ASP A 6 -27.92 43.71 -3.44
N TYR A 7 -27.06 43.68 -2.42
CA TYR A 7 -25.94 42.76 -2.33
C TYR A 7 -26.48 41.39 -1.89
N LEU A 8 -26.87 40.57 -2.87
CA LEU A 8 -27.08 39.15 -2.63
C LEU A 8 -25.73 38.48 -2.29
N PRO A 9 -25.65 37.68 -1.21
CA PRO A 9 -24.44 36.94 -0.89
C PRO A 9 -24.15 35.89 -1.99
N PRO A 10 -22.89 35.62 -2.33
CA PRO A 10 -22.55 34.60 -3.31
C PRO A 10 -22.82 33.21 -2.73
N GLY A 11 -23.97 32.62 -3.06
CA GLY A 11 -24.27 31.21 -2.83
C GLY A 11 -24.41 30.43 -4.15
N THR A 12 -24.08 29.13 -4.12
CA THR A 12 -24.50 28.06 -5.08
C THR A 12 -23.77 27.87 -6.42
N ARG A 13 -22.47 28.16 -6.55
CA ARG A 13 -21.70 27.71 -7.75
C ARG A 13 -20.69 26.59 -7.48
N ALA A 14 -20.15 26.52 -6.26
CA ALA A 14 -19.24 25.45 -5.84
C ALA A 14 -20.01 24.14 -5.58
N GLU A 15 -21.09 24.18 -4.80
CA GLU A 15 -21.95 23.02 -4.48
C GLU A 15 -22.56 22.35 -5.73
N LEU A 16 -22.98 23.14 -6.73
CA LEU A 16 -23.51 22.62 -8.01
C LEU A 16 -22.44 21.88 -8.85
N ARG A 17 -21.15 22.18 -8.66
CA ARG A 17 -20.06 21.48 -9.35
C ARG A 17 -19.67 20.20 -8.62
N GLU A 18 -19.68 20.21 -7.29
CA GLU A 18 -19.37 19.04 -6.47
C GLU A 18 -20.44 17.95 -6.61
N THR A 19 -21.71 18.34 -6.55
CA THR A 19 -22.85 17.43 -6.82
C THR A 19 -22.79 16.80 -8.21
N ALA A 20 -22.46 17.59 -9.24
CA ALA A 20 -22.29 17.08 -10.60
C ALA A 20 -21.12 16.08 -10.72
N VAL A 21 -20.00 16.31 -10.00
CA VAL A 21 -18.88 15.37 -9.94
C VAL A 21 -19.32 14.04 -9.32
N LEU A 22 -20.04 14.08 -8.19
CA LEU A 22 -20.54 12.87 -7.52
C LEU A 22 -21.51 12.07 -8.40
N ASP A 23 -22.40 12.75 -9.13
CA ASP A 23 -23.34 12.07 -10.02
C ASP A 23 -22.66 11.32 -11.16
N ASP A 24 -21.55 11.83 -11.69
CA ASP A 24 -20.76 11.13 -12.70
C ASP A 24 -20.08 9.88 -12.13
N TRP A 25 -19.64 9.91 -10.86
CA TRP A 25 -19.11 8.74 -10.17
C TRP A 25 -20.20 7.70 -9.84
N ARG A 26 -21.40 8.13 -9.45
CA ARG A 26 -22.56 7.22 -9.27
C ARG A 26 -22.93 6.52 -10.57
N LYS A 27 -22.97 7.24 -11.69
CA LYS A 27 -23.21 6.64 -13.01
C LYS A 27 -22.09 5.68 -13.40
N ALA A 28 -20.83 6.04 -13.14
CA ALA A 28 -19.69 5.18 -13.40
C ALA A 28 -19.76 3.86 -12.60
N GLU A 29 -20.14 3.93 -11.32
CA GLU A 29 -20.34 2.75 -10.48
C GLU A 29 -21.46 1.87 -11.02
N ALA A 30 -22.63 2.44 -11.31
CA ALA A 30 -23.75 1.69 -11.88
C ALA A 30 -23.37 0.98 -13.19
N GLY A 31 -22.60 1.66 -14.05
CA GLY A 31 -22.08 1.08 -15.30
C GLY A 31 -21.04 -0.03 -15.11
N ASN A 32 -20.35 -0.08 -13.96
CA ASN A 32 -19.32 -1.07 -13.65
C ASN A 32 -19.74 -2.08 -12.57
N ALA A 33 -21.01 -2.12 -12.15
CA ALA A 33 -21.47 -2.88 -10.99
C ALA A 33 -21.03 -4.35 -10.98
N ALA A 34 -21.09 -5.04 -12.13
CA ALA A 34 -20.67 -6.44 -12.24
C ALA A 34 -19.15 -6.64 -12.05
N ARG A 35 -18.33 -5.70 -12.55
CA ARG A 35 -16.87 -5.73 -12.36
C ARG A 35 -16.50 -5.35 -10.94
N LEU A 36 -17.17 -4.34 -10.38
CA LEU A 36 -17.04 -3.93 -8.99
C LEU A 36 -17.32 -5.09 -8.03
N ALA A 37 -18.45 -5.79 -8.19
CA ALA A 37 -18.79 -6.95 -7.37
C ALA A 37 -17.74 -8.07 -7.46
N ARG A 38 -17.16 -8.28 -8.64
CA ARG A 38 -16.06 -9.24 -8.83
C ARG A 38 -14.82 -8.83 -8.05
N VAL A 39 -14.38 -7.58 -8.17
CA VAL A 39 -13.21 -7.06 -7.45
C VAL A 39 -13.44 -7.13 -5.94
N ALA A 40 -14.62 -6.72 -5.45
CA ALA A 40 -14.99 -6.84 -4.04
C ALA A 40 -14.89 -8.30 -3.55
N GLY A 41 -15.41 -9.25 -4.32
CA GLY A 41 -15.27 -10.69 -4.01
C GLY A 41 -13.82 -11.17 -3.98
N ARG A 42 -12.92 -10.60 -4.81
CA ARG A 42 -11.48 -10.93 -4.77
C ARG A 42 -10.80 -10.35 -3.53
N ILE A 43 -11.15 -9.13 -3.13
CA ILE A 43 -10.62 -8.52 -1.90
C ILE A 43 -11.09 -9.33 -0.69
N GLY A 44 -12.37 -9.70 -0.62
CA GLY A 44 -12.90 -10.55 0.46
C GLY A 44 -12.24 -11.93 0.52
N ALA A 45 -11.93 -12.55 -0.63
CA ALA A 45 -11.17 -13.80 -0.66
C ALA A 45 -9.72 -13.63 -0.17
N LEU A 46 -9.08 -12.52 -0.50
CA LEU A 46 -7.74 -12.18 0.02
C LEU A 46 -7.78 -11.90 1.52
N ASP A 47 -8.84 -11.23 2.01
CA ASP A 47 -9.08 -10.98 3.43
C ASP A 47 -9.14 -12.28 4.23
N ASP A 48 -10.04 -13.20 3.86
CA ASP A 48 -10.15 -14.51 4.50
C ASP A 48 -8.83 -15.30 4.44
N ARG A 49 -8.12 -15.22 3.30
CA ARG A 49 -6.83 -15.89 3.13
C ARG A 49 -5.77 -15.37 4.09
N LEU A 50 -5.69 -14.05 4.27
CA LEU A 50 -4.76 -13.41 5.19
C LEU A 50 -5.18 -13.61 6.65
N HIS A 51 -6.47 -13.66 6.94
CA HIS A 51 -7.00 -13.91 8.28
C HIS A 51 -6.62 -15.32 8.77
N ARG A 52 -6.69 -16.32 7.89
CA ARG A 52 -6.30 -17.71 8.18
C ARG A 52 -4.80 -17.97 8.02
N GLY A 53 -4.06 -17.03 7.44
CA GLY A 53 -2.64 -17.16 7.14
C GLY A 53 -1.72 -16.78 8.30
N PRO A 54 -0.42 -17.05 8.19
CA PRO A 54 0.59 -16.49 9.09
C PRO A 54 0.55 -14.96 9.11
N GLU A 55 0.74 -14.37 10.30
CA GLU A 55 0.68 -12.90 10.48
C GLU A 55 1.63 -12.14 9.55
N GLY A 56 2.81 -12.71 9.27
CA GLY A 56 3.85 -12.12 8.41
C GLY A 56 3.45 -11.96 6.94
N TRP A 57 2.36 -12.56 6.47
CA TRP A 57 1.91 -12.41 5.08
C TRP A 57 1.43 -11.01 4.75
N ARG A 58 0.80 -10.33 5.71
CA ARG A 58 0.41 -8.92 5.55
C ARG A 58 1.64 -8.05 5.31
N HIS A 59 2.67 -8.23 6.14
CA HIS A 59 3.93 -7.51 5.99
C HIS A 59 4.58 -7.78 4.64
N ARG A 60 4.60 -9.05 4.21
CA ARG A 60 5.13 -9.47 2.90
C ARG A 60 4.46 -8.72 1.75
N LEU A 61 3.12 -8.71 1.72
CA LEU A 61 2.35 -8.05 0.66
C LEU A 61 2.52 -6.52 0.73
N ALA A 62 2.52 -5.93 1.93
CA ALA A 62 2.74 -4.50 2.11
C ALA A 62 4.10 -4.05 1.58
N MET A 63 5.15 -4.85 1.81
CA MET A 63 6.50 -4.61 1.27
C MET A 63 6.52 -4.61 -0.27
N MET A 64 5.84 -5.57 -0.89
CA MET A 64 5.78 -5.67 -2.35
C MET A 64 4.94 -4.56 -2.97
N GLU A 65 3.77 -4.29 -2.41
CA GLU A 65 2.89 -3.21 -2.87
C GLU A 65 3.59 -1.85 -2.76
N ALA A 66 4.25 -1.57 -1.63
CA ALA A 66 4.99 -0.32 -1.44
C ALA A 66 6.17 -0.20 -2.42
N ALA A 67 6.88 -1.30 -2.69
CA ALA A 67 7.95 -1.32 -3.69
C ALA A 67 7.40 -1.03 -5.09
N ASP A 68 6.28 -1.65 -5.50
CA ASP A 68 5.65 -1.41 -6.79
C ASP A 68 5.07 0.01 -6.92
N LEU A 69 4.46 0.54 -5.85
CA LEU A 69 4.04 1.95 -5.77
C LEU A 69 5.22 2.93 -5.86
N SER A 70 6.41 2.55 -5.39
CA SER A 70 7.60 3.40 -5.52
C SER A 70 7.96 3.64 -6.99
N TRP A 71 7.71 2.67 -7.88
CA TRP A 71 7.91 2.85 -9.32
C TRP A 71 6.90 3.82 -9.92
N PHE A 72 5.65 3.78 -9.44
CA PHE A 72 4.59 4.68 -9.87
C PHE A 72 4.91 6.15 -9.55
N VAL A 73 5.43 6.42 -8.35
CA VAL A 73 5.73 7.79 -7.91
C VAL A 73 7.09 8.31 -8.40
N GLY A 74 7.92 7.43 -8.97
CA GLY A 74 9.22 7.77 -9.56
C GLY A 74 10.43 7.48 -8.67
N ASP A 75 10.21 7.02 -7.43
CA ASP A 75 11.26 6.70 -6.45
C ASP A 75 12.03 5.42 -6.83
N ARG A 76 11.36 4.45 -7.46
CA ARG A 76 11.94 3.19 -8.00
C ARG A 76 12.82 2.45 -7.00
N ILE A 77 12.32 2.28 -5.77
CA ILE A 77 13.01 1.54 -4.70
C ILE A 77 12.70 0.05 -4.86
N GLY A 78 13.76 -0.75 -4.98
CA GLY A 78 13.66 -2.21 -5.05
C GLY A 78 13.37 -2.83 -3.68
N PRO A 79 12.79 -4.05 -3.65
CA PRO A 79 12.49 -4.75 -2.40
C PRO A 79 13.74 -5.04 -1.57
N ASP A 80 14.90 -5.17 -2.21
CA ASP A 80 16.20 -5.39 -1.58
C ASP A 80 16.66 -4.19 -0.74
N ARG A 81 16.62 -2.99 -1.33
CA ARG A 81 16.96 -1.74 -0.65
C ARG A 81 15.95 -1.42 0.44
N LEU A 82 14.66 -1.64 0.16
CA LEU A 82 13.59 -1.42 1.13
C LEU A 82 13.74 -2.34 2.36
N ALA A 83 14.06 -3.62 2.15
CA ALA A 83 14.26 -4.58 3.24
C ALA A 83 15.41 -4.16 4.16
N LEU A 84 16.57 -3.80 3.59
CA LEU A 84 17.74 -3.33 4.36
C LEU A 84 17.44 -2.05 5.15
N TRP A 85 16.70 -1.12 4.56
CA TRP A 85 16.30 0.13 5.22
C TRP A 85 15.36 -0.12 6.39
N ILE A 86 14.32 -0.96 6.21
CA ILE A 86 13.35 -1.22 7.27
C ILE A 86 13.98 -2.03 8.40
N SER A 87 14.80 -3.05 8.09
CA SER A 87 15.35 -3.93 9.11
C SER A 87 16.51 -3.31 9.90
N MET A 88 17.32 -2.46 9.27
CA MET A 88 18.60 -2.01 9.83
C MET A 88 18.92 -0.53 9.60
N ARG A 89 18.01 0.23 8.96
CA ARG A 89 18.24 1.64 8.58
C ARG A 89 19.48 1.84 7.70
N LEU A 90 19.83 0.84 6.90
CA LEU A 90 20.93 0.94 5.95
C LEU A 90 20.44 1.58 4.65
N SER A 91 21.21 2.55 4.15
CA SER A 91 21.06 3.17 2.84
C SER A 91 22.40 3.15 2.10
N GLY A 92 22.37 2.97 0.78
CA GLY A 92 23.53 3.12 -0.08
C GLY A 92 23.90 4.59 -0.26
N VAL A 93 25.14 4.86 -0.67
CA VAL A 93 25.64 6.23 -0.92
C VAL A 93 24.82 6.99 -1.97
N GLN A 94 24.20 6.26 -2.90
CA GLN A 94 23.38 6.81 -3.98
C GLN A 94 21.88 6.75 -3.69
N ASP A 95 21.47 6.21 -2.53
CA ASP A 95 20.05 6.09 -2.20
C ASP A 95 19.51 7.43 -1.68
N ASP A 96 18.36 7.84 -2.22
CA ASP A 96 17.58 8.94 -1.66
C ASP A 96 16.92 8.48 -0.36
N THR A 97 17.43 9.00 0.77
CA THR A 97 16.91 8.69 2.10
C THR A 97 15.49 9.18 2.30
N ALA A 98 15.07 10.25 1.61
CA ALA A 98 13.69 10.72 1.65
C ALA A 98 12.75 9.76 0.90
N ALA A 99 13.17 9.23 -0.26
CA ALA A 99 12.43 8.18 -0.96
C ALA A 99 12.30 6.90 -0.11
N LEU A 100 13.39 6.45 0.52
CA LEU A 100 13.36 5.31 1.45
C LEU A 100 12.44 5.57 2.65
N ALA A 101 12.42 6.79 3.19
CA ALA A 101 11.51 7.19 4.26
C ALA A 101 10.04 7.15 3.80
N ARG A 102 9.72 7.66 2.60
CA ARG A 102 8.37 7.62 2.00
C ARG A 102 7.88 6.19 1.76
N VAL A 103 8.69 5.35 1.12
CA VAL A 103 8.30 3.95 0.86
C VAL A 103 8.21 3.18 2.18
N GLY A 104 9.11 3.43 3.13
CA GLY A 104 9.01 2.86 4.47
C GLY A 104 7.78 3.34 5.26
N TRP A 105 7.29 4.56 5.02
CA TRP A 105 6.00 5.04 5.54
C TRP A 105 4.85 4.24 4.93
N ALA A 106 4.85 4.03 3.62
CA ALA A 106 3.83 3.23 2.94
C ALA A 106 3.74 1.82 3.51
N VAL A 107 4.88 1.13 3.71
CA VAL A 107 4.90 -0.21 4.33
C VAL A 107 4.24 -0.21 5.71
N ARG A 108 4.54 0.78 6.57
CA ARG A 108 3.93 0.86 7.91
C ARG A 108 2.41 1.00 7.83
N ARG A 109 1.93 1.91 6.97
CA ARG A 109 0.50 2.15 6.77
C ARG A 109 -0.22 0.98 6.11
N LEU A 110 0.45 0.20 5.26
CA LEU A 110 -0.13 -1.00 4.64
C LEU A 110 0.01 -2.25 5.53
N THR A 111 0.82 -2.22 6.60
CA THR A 111 1.00 -3.36 7.53
C THR A 111 0.07 -3.28 8.74
N GLY A 112 -0.26 -2.08 9.23
CA GLY A 112 -1.16 -1.93 10.37
C GLY A 112 -1.57 -0.49 10.72
N GLY A 113 -2.16 -0.36 11.90
CA GLY A 113 -2.58 0.92 12.48
C GLY A 113 -3.94 1.43 11.97
N PRO A 114 -4.43 2.53 12.57
CA PRO A 114 -5.70 3.15 12.19
C PRO A 114 -5.76 3.49 10.70
N GLY A 115 -6.96 3.42 10.13
CA GLY A 115 -7.21 3.82 8.74
C GLY A 115 -7.32 5.33 8.58
N PRO A 116 -7.25 5.84 7.33
CA PRO A 116 -7.35 7.27 7.04
C PRO A 116 -8.72 7.87 7.38
N GLU A 117 -9.77 7.05 7.48
CA GLU A 117 -11.13 7.47 7.82
C GLU A 117 -11.30 7.85 9.30
N VAL A 118 -10.35 7.47 10.18
CA VAL A 118 -10.37 7.84 11.60
C VAL A 118 -9.81 9.25 11.80
N ASP A 119 -8.64 9.51 11.22
CA ASP A 119 -7.95 10.79 11.26
C ASP A 119 -6.93 10.83 10.12
N LEU A 120 -7.20 11.63 9.08
CA LEU A 120 -6.35 11.73 7.90
C LEU A 120 -5.00 12.37 8.22
N SER A 121 -4.96 13.39 9.08
CA SER A 121 -3.72 14.08 9.49
C SER A 121 -2.80 13.12 10.23
N ALA A 122 -3.33 12.37 11.20
CA ALA A 122 -2.57 11.37 11.93
C ALA A 122 -2.15 10.18 11.05
N PHE A 123 -2.99 9.79 10.09
CA PHE A 123 -2.65 8.74 9.13
C PHE A 123 -1.48 9.15 8.22
N LEU A 124 -1.46 10.40 7.75
CA LEU A 124 -0.40 10.92 6.88
C LEU A 124 0.87 11.36 7.62
N ASP A 125 0.86 11.36 8.96
CA ASP A 125 1.91 12.00 9.79
C ASP A 125 2.11 13.49 9.47
N ARG A 126 1.06 14.18 9.00
CA ARG A 126 1.07 15.62 8.69
C ARG A 126 0.44 16.39 9.83
N ARG A 127 1.23 17.17 10.56
CA ARG A 127 0.74 18.14 11.54
C ARG A 127 1.15 19.53 11.12
N ASP A 128 0.23 20.48 11.27
CA ASP A 128 0.53 21.88 11.04
C ASP A 128 1.57 22.36 12.08
N PRO A 129 2.63 23.06 11.64
CA PRO A 129 3.62 23.58 12.57
C PRO A 129 2.99 24.68 13.45
N GLU A 130 3.41 24.74 14.72
CA GLU A 130 2.89 25.72 15.69
C GLU A 130 3.10 27.18 15.25
N ASN A 131 4.10 27.44 14.39
CA ASN A 131 4.45 28.77 13.88
C ASN A 131 4.24 28.84 12.35
N MET A 132 3.01 28.65 11.87
CA MET A 132 2.67 28.94 10.47
C MET A 132 2.61 30.44 10.22
N ALA A 133 3.04 30.86 9.02
CA ALA A 133 2.78 32.21 8.54
C ALA A 133 1.26 32.40 8.39
N ASP A 134 0.77 33.60 8.68
CA ASP A 134 -0.67 33.93 8.62
C ASP A 134 -1.29 33.71 7.22
N GLU A 135 -0.46 33.65 6.18
CA GLU A 135 -0.86 33.41 4.78
C GLU A 135 -0.85 31.92 4.38
N ALA A 136 -0.31 31.04 5.23
CA ALA A 136 -0.24 29.61 4.96
C ALA A 136 -1.54 28.91 5.38
N GLU A 137 -2.22 28.29 4.42
CA GLU A 137 -3.42 27.51 4.69
C GLU A 137 -3.07 26.22 5.48
N PRO A 138 -3.65 26.00 6.67
CA PRO A 138 -3.48 24.78 7.45
C PRO A 138 -3.77 23.52 6.62
N PHE A 139 -3.04 22.44 6.89
CA PHE A 139 -3.34 21.13 6.31
C PHE A 139 -4.76 20.68 6.64
N ALA A 140 -5.23 20.93 7.87
CA ALA A 140 -6.58 20.58 8.27
C ALA A 140 -7.65 21.22 7.35
N ASP A 141 -7.47 22.49 7.00
CA ASP A 141 -8.40 23.23 6.13
C ASP A 141 -8.34 22.71 4.69
N ARG A 142 -7.13 22.44 4.17
CA ARG A 142 -6.96 21.82 2.84
C ARG A 142 -7.56 20.42 2.77
N ALA A 143 -7.42 19.64 3.84
CA ALA A 143 -7.97 18.29 3.92
C ALA A 143 -9.49 18.27 4.08
N GLY A 144 -10.08 19.33 4.67
CA GLY A 144 -11.52 19.45 4.90
C GLY A 144 -12.34 19.23 3.64
N GLY A 145 -12.02 19.93 2.54
CA GLY A 145 -12.77 19.78 1.29
C GLY A 145 -12.69 18.37 0.67
N TRP A 146 -11.56 17.67 0.83
CA TRP A 146 -11.46 16.27 0.40
C TRP A 146 -12.29 15.34 1.31
N LEU A 147 -12.24 15.55 2.63
CA LEU A 147 -12.99 14.76 3.61
C LEU A 147 -14.50 14.92 3.43
N ASP A 148 -14.98 16.16 3.29
CA ASP A 148 -16.40 16.47 3.06
C ASP A 148 -16.91 15.80 1.79
N LEU A 149 -16.11 15.80 0.71
CA LEU A 149 -16.47 15.13 -0.53
C LEU A 149 -16.49 13.60 -0.39
N MET A 150 -15.57 13.03 0.40
CA MET A 150 -15.56 11.60 0.69
C MET A 150 -16.73 11.17 1.59
N GLU A 151 -17.19 12.05 2.49
CA GLU A 151 -18.39 11.86 3.30
C GLU A 151 -19.66 11.93 2.46
N GLN A 152 -19.78 12.92 1.57
CA GLN A 152 -20.91 13.04 0.63
C GLN A 152 -21.01 11.86 -0.34
N ALA A 153 -19.91 11.15 -0.57
CA ALA A 153 -19.82 9.94 -1.39
C ALA A 153 -19.98 8.64 -0.58
N ALA A 154 -20.52 8.69 0.64
CA ALA A 154 -20.71 7.51 1.48
C ALA A 154 -21.67 6.47 0.89
N ASP A 155 -22.49 6.85 -0.09
CA ASP A 155 -23.38 5.95 -0.82
C ASP A 155 -22.66 5.13 -1.92
N LEU A 156 -21.46 5.55 -2.34
CA LEU A 156 -20.62 4.78 -3.26
C LEU A 156 -19.97 3.60 -2.53
N HIS A 157 -19.73 2.52 -3.27
CA HIS A 157 -18.96 1.40 -2.76
C HIS A 157 -17.53 1.85 -2.36
N PRO A 158 -16.94 1.34 -1.26
CA PRO A 158 -15.62 1.76 -0.78
C PRO A 158 -14.51 1.75 -1.85
N ILE A 159 -14.51 0.75 -2.73
CA ILE A 159 -13.60 0.67 -3.90
C ILE A 159 -13.78 1.85 -4.86
N THR A 160 -15.02 2.20 -5.21
CA THR A 160 -15.31 3.36 -6.07
C THR A 160 -14.92 4.65 -5.36
N ARG A 161 -15.29 4.79 -4.09
CA ARG A 161 -14.96 5.94 -3.25
C ARG A 161 -13.44 6.13 -3.14
N ALA A 162 -12.68 5.05 -3.01
CA ALA A 162 -11.21 5.08 -3.04
C ALA A 162 -10.64 5.57 -4.39
N CYS A 163 -11.18 5.07 -5.51
CA CYS A 163 -10.78 5.50 -6.86
C CYS A 163 -11.05 7.01 -7.05
N MET A 164 -12.24 7.46 -6.65
CA MET A 164 -12.62 8.86 -6.68
C MET A 164 -11.68 9.71 -5.83
N GLY A 165 -11.51 9.36 -4.55
CA GLY A 165 -10.65 10.09 -3.60
C GLY A 165 -9.21 10.18 -4.09
N PHE A 166 -8.67 9.11 -4.68
CA PHE A 166 -7.35 9.10 -5.30
C PHE A 166 -7.23 10.14 -6.43
N HIS A 167 -8.21 10.19 -7.34
CA HIS A 167 -8.16 11.10 -8.50
C HIS A 167 -8.48 12.55 -8.15
N LEU A 168 -9.21 12.79 -7.07
CA LEU A 168 -9.53 14.14 -6.58
C LEU A 168 -8.48 14.68 -5.60
N TRP A 169 -7.54 13.85 -5.13
CA TRP A 169 -6.53 14.20 -4.14
C TRP A 169 -5.77 15.49 -4.46
N SER A 170 -5.16 15.59 -5.65
CA SER A 170 -4.42 16.79 -6.04
C SER A 170 -5.33 17.99 -6.31
N LEU A 171 -6.58 17.76 -6.72
CA LEU A 171 -7.55 18.83 -6.94
C LEU A 171 -8.01 19.47 -5.63
N ALA A 172 -8.02 18.71 -4.54
CA ALA A 172 -8.29 19.18 -3.19
C ALA A 172 -7.07 19.82 -2.51
N GLY A 173 -6.00 20.17 -3.25
CA GLY A 173 -4.82 20.82 -2.68
C GLY A 173 -3.90 19.92 -1.85
N LEU A 174 -4.19 18.62 -1.77
CA LEU A 174 -3.38 17.63 -1.04
C LEU A 174 -2.15 17.13 -1.82
N GLY A 175 -1.84 17.75 -2.97
CA GLY A 175 -0.82 17.33 -3.92
C GLY A 175 0.60 17.91 -3.75
N GLN A 176 1.04 18.27 -2.53
CA GLN A 176 2.41 18.74 -2.26
C GLN A 176 3.29 17.77 -1.43
N HIS A 177 4.48 17.38 -1.93
CA HIS A 177 5.53 16.54 -1.29
C HIS A 177 5.33 15.00 -1.29
N GLY A 178 5.27 14.36 -2.46
CA GLY A 178 5.27 12.88 -2.56
C GLY A 178 3.86 12.26 -2.49
N ASP A 179 2.86 13.08 -2.76
CA ASP A 179 1.43 12.85 -2.48
C ASP A 179 0.81 11.73 -3.29
N ARG A 180 1.42 11.36 -4.41
CA ARG A 180 0.94 10.22 -5.19
C ARG A 180 1.13 8.90 -4.43
N MET A 181 2.12 8.81 -3.54
CA MET A 181 2.28 7.66 -2.64
C MET A 181 1.20 7.72 -1.56
N GLU A 182 1.03 8.88 -0.93
CA GLU A 182 0.03 9.08 0.11
C GLU A 182 -1.40 8.83 -0.38
N ALA A 183 -1.77 9.37 -1.53
CA ALA A 183 -3.05 9.15 -2.18
C ALA A 183 -3.28 7.67 -2.49
N ALA A 184 -2.27 6.98 -3.04
CA ALA A 184 -2.40 5.56 -3.38
C ALA A 184 -2.54 4.68 -2.13
N VAL A 185 -1.73 4.93 -1.09
CA VAL A 185 -1.80 4.20 0.18
C VAL A 185 -3.13 4.48 0.89
N THR A 186 -3.59 5.73 0.90
CA THR A 186 -4.90 6.12 1.45
C THR A 186 -6.03 5.40 0.70
N ALA A 187 -6.00 5.40 -0.63
CA ALA A 187 -7.00 4.71 -1.45
C ALA A 187 -6.98 3.18 -1.23
N ALA A 188 -5.80 2.57 -1.13
CA ALA A 188 -5.66 1.14 -0.83
C ALA A 188 -6.32 0.78 0.52
N ARG A 189 -6.14 1.63 1.54
CA ARG A 189 -6.77 1.46 2.87
C ARG A 189 -8.29 1.64 2.82
N ILE A 190 -8.79 2.65 2.09
CA ILE A 190 -10.24 2.90 1.96
C ILE A 190 -10.91 1.78 1.18
N ALA A 191 -10.28 1.29 0.11
CA ALA A 191 -10.84 0.23 -0.74
C ALA A 191 -11.00 -1.11 -0.01
N ALA A 192 -10.20 -1.35 1.04
CA ALA A 192 -10.33 -2.51 1.94
C ALA A 192 -11.13 -2.22 3.21
N SER A 193 -11.60 -0.98 3.41
CA SER A 193 -12.44 -0.64 4.56
C SER A 193 -13.80 -1.30 4.39
N GLU A 194 -14.12 -2.25 5.27
CA GLU A 194 -15.50 -2.73 5.47
C GLU A 194 -16.19 -1.94 6.60
N GLY A 195 -15.60 -0.80 7.01
CA GLY A 195 -16.07 0.05 8.10
C GLY A 195 -15.32 -0.16 9.43
N PRO A 196 -15.63 0.64 10.46
CA PRO A 196 -14.82 0.78 11.68
C PRO A 196 -14.69 -0.48 12.56
N ASN A 197 -15.41 -1.56 12.26
CA ASN A 197 -15.45 -2.78 13.08
C ASN A 197 -14.90 -4.03 12.38
N SER A 198 -14.27 -3.90 11.21
CA SER A 198 -13.73 -5.04 10.48
C SER A 198 -12.41 -5.52 11.08
N ASN A 199 -12.42 -6.70 11.71
CA ASN A 199 -11.22 -7.45 12.11
C ASN A 199 -10.69 -8.33 10.96
N GLY A 200 -10.79 -7.83 9.73
CA GLY A 200 -10.41 -8.53 8.50
C GLY A 200 -8.91 -8.82 8.43
N GLY A 201 -8.55 -9.87 7.70
CA GLY A 201 -7.17 -10.23 7.41
C GLY A 201 -6.45 -9.29 6.44
N ALA A 202 -7.18 -8.60 5.56
CA ALA A 202 -6.67 -7.62 4.61
C ALA A 202 -7.00 -6.21 5.09
N ILE A 203 -5.99 -5.44 5.48
CA ILE A 203 -6.18 -4.04 5.90
C ILE A 203 -6.01 -3.04 4.75
N PHE A 204 -5.61 -3.51 3.57
CA PHE A 204 -5.45 -2.74 2.35
C PHE A 204 -5.82 -3.61 1.14
N ALA A 205 -6.28 -2.96 0.07
CA ALA A 205 -6.53 -3.60 -1.20
C ALA A 205 -5.33 -3.40 -2.14
N PRO A 206 -4.78 -4.45 -2.78
CA PRO A 206 -3.69 -4.31 -3.74
C PRO A 206 -4.08 -3.42 -4.93
N LEU A 207 -3.23 -2.45 -5.26
CA LEU A 207 -3.41 -1.52 -6.38
C LEU A 207 -2.28 -1.61 -7.41
N ALA A 208 -1.07 -1.92 -6.97
CA ALA A 208 0.14 -1.83 -7.75
C ALA A 208 0.90 -3.13 -7.93
N LEU A 209 0.57 -4.21 -7.20
CA LEU A 209 1.15 -5.53 -7.46
C LEU A 209 1.00 -5.90 -8.94
N ARG A 210 2.14 -6.08 -9.65
CA ARG A 210 2.23 -6.30 -11.12
C ARG A 210 2.06 -5.02 -11.97
N GLY A 211 2.18 -3.85 -11.36
CA GLY A 211 2.23 -2.55 -12.00
C GLY A 211 1.01 -1.66 -11.71
N ALA A 212 1.27 -0.36 -11.57
CA ALA A 212 0.28 0.65 -11.22
C ALA A 212 -0.51 1.22 -12.41
N GLY A 213 -0.85 0.39 -13.40
CA GLY A 213 -1.56 0.83 -14.62
C GLY A 213 -2.94 1.44 -14.33
N GLY A 214 -3.63 0.92 -13.31
CA GLY A 214 -4.95 1.41 -12.87
C GLY A 214 -4.92 2.81 -12.24
N LEU A 215 -3.76 3.30 -11.79
CA LEU A 215 -3.60 4.61 -11.14
C LEU A 215 -3.48 5.78 -12.13
N ARG A 216 -3.56 5.53 -13.43
CA ARG A 216 -3.38 6.57 -14.46
C ARG A 216 -4.53 7.59 -14.44
N ALA A 217 -4.20 8.85 -14.22
CA ALA A 217 -5.15 9.97 -14.28
C ALA A 217 -5.39 10.40 -15.74
N SER A 218 -6.33 9.73 -16.42
CA SER A 218 -6.80 10.12 -17.75
C SER A 218 -8.30 9.86 -17.89
N GLY A 219 -8.97 10.50 -18.85
CA GLY A 219 -10.38 10.23 -19.19
C GLY A 219 -11.42 10.69 -18.13
N PRO A 220 -12.72 10.49 -18.42
CA PRO A 220 -13.83 10.72 -17.50
C PRO A 220 -13.89 9.68 -16.37
N PRO A 221 -14.70 9.90 -15.31
CA PRO A 221 -14.84 8.99 -14.18
C PRO A 221 -15.08 7.51 -14.54
N ALA A 222 -15.93 7.24 -15.54
CA ALA A 222 -16.23 5.86 -15.97
C ALA A 222 -14.98 5.11 -16.47
N GLU A 223 -14.15 5.75 -17.30
CA GLU A 223 -12.92 5.15 -17.80
C GLU A 223 -11.86 4.99 -16.70
N ARG A 224 -11.83 5.93 -15.74
CA ARG A 224 -10.92 5.84 -14.58
C ARG A 224 -11.29 4.65 -13.71
N LEU A 225 -12.58 4.51 -13.38
CA LEU A 225 -13.08 3.42 -12.56
C LEU A 225 -12.88 2.07 -13.23
N GLU A 226 -13.13 1.96 -14.54
CA GLU A 226 -12.89 0.73 -15.29
C GLU A 226 -11.43 0.26 -15.18
N ARG A 227 -10.47 1.16 -15.46
CA ARG A 227 -9.03 0.85 -15.37
C ARG A 227 -8.58 0.56 -13.95
N TRP A 228 -9.14 1.28 -12.98
CA TRP A 228 -8.89 1.05 -11.56
C TRP A 228 -9.30 -0.38 -11.16
N LEU A 229 -10.52 -0.79 -11.52
CA LEU A 229 -11.04 -2.12 -11.21
C LEU A 229 -10.25 -3.24 -11.93
N GLU A 230 -9.86 -3.06 -13.19
CA GLU A 230 -9.01 -4.01 -13.91
C GLU A 230 -7.62 -4.17 -13.26
N GLY A 231 -7.02 -3.05 -12.86
CA GLY A 231 -5.75 -3.03 -12.13
C GLY A 231 -5.87 -3.75 -10.78
N MET A 232 -6.90 -3.44 -9.99
CA MET A 232 -7.15 -4.09 -8.71
C MET A 232 -7.41 -5.59 -8.85
N GLU A 233 -8.18 -6.03 -9.85
CA GLU A 233 -8.41 -7.45 -10.10
C GLU A 233 -7.09 -8.18 -10.35
N THR A 234 -6.23 -7.61 -11.20
CA THR A 234 -4.90 -8.14 -11.52
C THR A 234 -3.99 -8.18 -10.29
N ALA A 235 -4.01 -7.12 -9.48
CA ALA A 235 -3.22 -7.01 -8.27
C ALA A 235 -3.68 -8.02 -7.20
N CYS A 236 -4.99 -8.19 -7.00
CA CYS A 236 -5.56 -9.17 -6.07
C CYS A 236 -5.23 -10.61 -6.48
N LEU A 237 -5.34 -10.94 -7.78
CA LEU A 237 -4.95 -12.25 -8.29
C LEU A 237 -3.46 -12.52 -8.11
N THR A 238 -2.63 -11.50 -8.30
CA THR A 238 -1.17 -11.57 -8.07
C THR A 238 -0.86 -11.78 -6.59
N ALA A 239 -1.54 -11.07 -5.68
CA ALA A 239 -1.40 -11.26 -4.23
C ALA A 239 -1.74 -12.70 -3.83
N MET A 240 -2.90 -13.20 -4.25
CA MET A 240 -3.34 -14.56 -3.93
C MET A 240 -2.36 -15.62 -4.41
N ARG A 241 -1.91 -15.52 -5.67
CA ARG A 241 -0.90 -16.43 -6.22
C ARG A 241 0.39 -16.40 -5.40
N HIS A 242 0.85 -15.21 -5.04
CA HIS A 242 2.06 -15.06 -4.23
C HIS A 242 1.93 -15.69 -2.83
N LEU A 243 0.75 -15.58 -2.21
CA LEU A 243 0.47 -16.24 -0.92
C LEU A 243 0.46 -17.78 -1.06
N ASP A 244 -0.05 -18.30 -2.17
CA ASP A 244 -0.06 -19.74 -2.41
C ASP A 244 1.35 -20.28 -2.71
N ASP A 245 2.12 -19.55 -3.52
CA ASP A 245 3.52 -19.88 -3.83
C ASP A 245 4.37 -19.89 -2.55
N ILE A 246 4.25 -18.87 -1.68
CA ILE A 246 5.01 -18.83 -0.43
C ILE A 246 4.53 -19.86 0.61
N ALA A 247 3.24 -20.20 0.63
CA ALA A 247 2.71 -21.26 1.48
C ALA A 247 3.27 -22.63 1.05
N ALA A 248 3.25 -22.93 -0.25
CA ALA A 248 3.80 -24.15 -0.82
C ALA A 248 5.31 -24.23 -0.55
N TRP A 249 6.04 -23.13 -0.79
CA TRP A 249 7.45 -23.03 -0.46
C TRP A 249 7.72 -23.34 1.02
N SER A 250 6.96 -22.75 1.94
CA SER A 250 7.19 -22.92 3.38
C SER A 250 6.98 -24.38 3.82
N ALA A 251 5.98 -25.06 3.28
CA ALA A 251 5.74 -26.50 3.55
C ALA A 251 6.87 -27.39 3.01
N ARG A 252 7.37 -27.10 1.79
CA ARG A 252 8.54 -27.81 1.22
C ARG A 252 9.79 -27.57 2.04
N ALA A 253 10.05 -26.32 2.43
CA ALA A 253 11.19 -25.94 3.25
C ALA A 253 11.16 -26.66 4.61
N GLU A 254 10.01 -26.71 5.27
CA GLU A 254 9.83 -27.43 6.54
C GLU A 254 10.19 -28.92 6.42
N THR A 255 9.70 -29.59 5.38
CA THR A 255 10.00 -31.00 5.13
C THR A 255 11.49 -31.24 4.89
N MET A 256 12.12 -30.42 4.04
CA MET A 256 13.53 -30.56 3.70
C MET A 256 14.46 -30.22 4.88
N MET A 257 14.06 -29.27 5.72
CA MET A 257 14.84 -28.80 6.87
C MET A 257 14.63 -29.65 8.13
N ALA A 258 13.71 -30.61 8.14
CA ALA A 258 13.47 -31.50 9.27
C ALA A 258 14.73 -32.18 9.86
N PRO A 259 15.75 -32.57 9.07
CA PRO A 259 16.99 -33.13 9.63
C PRO A 259 17.91 -32.11 10.32
N LEU A 260 17.68 -30.80 10.15
CA LEU A 260 18.52 -29.75 10.74
C LEU A 260 18.13 -29.53 12.20
N SER A 261 19.13 -29.57 13.09
CA SER A 261 18.93 -29.32 14.51
C SER A 261 19.01 -27.82 14.85
N GLY A 262 18.31 -27.42 15.92
CA GLY A 262 18.41 -26.09 16.52
C GLY A 262 17.30 -25.13 16.09
N LYS A 263 17.37 -23.90 16.60
CA LYS A 263 16.31 -22.89 16.42
C LYS A 263 16.47 -22.03 15.15
N THR A 264 17.68 -21.98 14.57
CA THR A 264 17.98 -21.15 13.39
C THR A 264 17.24 -21.60 12.12
N PRO A 265 17.15 -22.90 11.77
CA PRO A 265 16.41 -23.32 10.58
C PRO A 265 14.93 -22.89 10.57
N PRO A 266 14.10 -23.18 11.60
CA PRO A 266 12.71 -22.75 11.59
C PRO A 266 12.56 -21.22 11.66
N ALA A 267 13.46 -20.52 12.37
CA ALA A 267 13.45 -19.05 12.42
C ALA A 267 13.74 -18.42 11.04
N LEU A 268 14.71 -18.96 10.28
CA LEU A 268 15.00 -18.49 8.93
C LEU A 268 13.84 -18.74 7.97
N ARG A 269 13.15 -19.89 8.10
CA ARG A 269 11.95 -20.17 7.31
C ARG A 269 10.85 -19.15 7.59
N ALA A 270 10.63 -18.79 8.86
CA ALA A 270 9.66 -17.76 9.23
C ALA A 270 10.03 -16.40 8.61
N VAL A 271 11.30 -15.97 8.73
CA VAL A 271 11.79 -14.72 8.13
C VAL A 271 11.61 -14.71 6.62
N LEU A 272 11.95 -15.78 5.91
CA LEU A 272 11.77 -15.87 4.45
C LEU A 272 10.30 -15.96 4.01
N THR A 273 9.41 -16.43 4.89
CA THR A 273 7.96 -16.39 4.67
C THR A 273 7.44 -14.96 4.80
N GLU A 274 7.89 -14.21 5.79
CA GLU A 274 7.44 -12.84 6.08
C GLU A 274 8.10 -11.79 5.17
N TRP A 275 9.37 -11.95 4.82
CA TRP A 275 10.13 -10.96 4.06
C TRP A 275 10.33 -11.40 2.60
N PRO A 276 10.00 -10.57 1.59
CA PRO A 276 10.15 -10.93 0.18
C PRO A 276 11.59 -11.28 -0.22
N VAL A 277 12.56 -10.60 0.40
CA VAL A 277 14.00 -10.77 0.20
C VAL A 277 14.74 -10.59 1.52
N VAL A 278 15.84 -11.31 1.71
CA VAL A 278 16.58 -11.37 2.98
C VAL A 278 18.09 -11.34 2.73
N SER A 279 18.85 -10.60 3.54
CA SER A 279 20.32 -10.74 3.61
C SER A 279 20.76 -11.49 4.87
N ALA A 280 22.00 -11.98 4.89
CA ALA A 280 22.60 -12.55 6.09
C ALA A 280 22.62 -11.59 7.31
N PRO A 281 23.01 -10.30 7.20
CA PRO A 281 22.90 -9.36 8.32
C PRO A 281 21.48 -9.15 8.81
N MET A 282 20.54 -9.00 7.89
CA MET A 282 19.13 -8.84 8.23
C MET A 282 18.61 -10.08 8.97
N ALA A 283 18.89 -11.28 8.46
CA ALA A 283 18.48 -12.53 9.10
C ALA A 283 19.11 -12.73 10.48
N GLU A 284 20.36 -12.31 10.71
CA GLU A 284 20.96 -12.31 12.05
C GLU A 284 20.16 -11.42 13.00
N THR A 285 19.83 -10.19 12.59
CA THR A 285 19.02 -9.26 13.39
C THR A 285 17.62 -9.81 13.67
N LEU A 286 16.94 -10.33 12.65
CA LEU A 286 15.55 -10.79 12.76
C LEU A 286 15.40 -12.12 13.51
N THR A 287 16.37 -13.03 13.40
CA THR A 287 16.31 -14.34 14.07
C THR A 287 17.00 -14.37 15.44
N GLY A 288 17.87 -13.40 15.72
CA GLY A 288 18.75 -13.41 16.89
C GLY A 288 19.84 -14.50 16.87
N ALA A 289 19.98 -15.24 15.77
CA ALA A 289 21.02 -16.24 15.60
C ALA A 289 22.33 -15.60 15.12
N SER A 290 23.48 -16.21 15.45
CA SER A 290 24.77 -15.68 15.02
C SER A 290 24.93 -15.64 13.50
N ARG A 291 25.65 -14.64 12.98
CA ARG A 291 25.96 -14.50 11.55
C ARG A 291 26.44 -15.80 10.91
N ALA A 292 27.34 -16.52 11.59
CA ALA A 292 27.89 -17.78 11.08
C ALA A 292 26.82 -18.87 10.97
N ALA A 293 25.89 -18.97 11.93
CA ALA A 293 24.78 -19.92 11.85
C ALA A 293 23.82 -19.57 10.71
N VAL A 294 23.49 -18.28 10.55
CA VAL A 294 22.66 -17.78 9.46
C VAL A 294 23.28 -18.10 8.10
N GLN A 295 24.55 -17.74 7.89
CA GLN A 295 25.25 -17.98 6.62
C GLN A 295 25.32 -19.47 6.26
N ARG A 296 25.61 -20.35 7.24
CA ARG A 296 25.61 -21.80 6.99
C ARG A 296 24.24 -22.31 6.53
N ASN A 297 23.17 -21.85 7.16
CA ASN A 297 21.82 -22.26 6.79
C ASN A 297 21.39 -21.68 5.43
N LEU A 298 21.68 -20.40 5.14
CA LEU A 298 21.39 -19.81 3.83
C LEU A 298 22.14 -20.55 2.71
N ALA A 299 23.44 -20.85 2.89
CA ALA A 299 24.20 -21.63 1.91
C ALA A 299 23.63 -23.04 1.70
N TRP A 300 23.16 -23.68 2.77
CA TRP A 300 22.49 -24.97 2.69
C TRP A 300 21.17 -24.88 1.92
N MET A 301 20.34 -23.87 2.22
CA MET A 301 19.06 -23.66 1.55
C MET A 301 19.26 -23.35 0.05
N GLU A 302 20.25 -22.54 -0.29
CA GLU A 302 20.62 -22.20 -1.67
C GLU A 302 21.06 -23.45 -2.45
N THR A 303 21.95 -24.27 -1.87
CA THR A 303 22.41 -25.53 -2.48
C THR A 303 21.25 -26.52 -2.70
N ARG A 304 20.23 -26.47 -1.85
CA ARG A 304 19.03 -27.31 -1.95
C ARG A 304 17.93 -26.70 -2.83
N GLY A 305 18.17 -25.54 -3.43
CA GLY A 305 17.21 -24.86 -4.30
C GLY A 305 15.99 -24.30 -3.56
N LEU A 306 16.04 -24.14 -2.23
CA LEU A 306 14.98 -23.51 -1.45
C LEU A 306 15.02 -21.99 -1.54
N ILE A 307 16.18 -21.41 -1.77
CA ILE A 307 16.33 -19.97 -2.00
C ILE A 307 17.25 -19.74 -3.18
N ARG A 308 17.12 -18.57 -3.79
CA ARG A 308 18.03 -18.12 -4.86
C ARG A 308 18.53 -16.72 -4.55
N GLU A 309 19.79 -16.45 -4.89
CA GLU A 309 20.32 -15.10 -4.86
C GLU A 309 19.61 -14.23 -5.91
N VAL A 310 19.22 -13.02 -5.51
CA VAL A 310 18.54 -12.02 -6.37
C VAL A 310 19.38 -10.78 -6.63
N THR A 311 20.49 -10.60 -5.93
CA THR A 311 21.42 -9.48 -6.10
C THR A 311 22.54 -9.78 -7.08
N GLY A 312 22.97 -8.74 -7.81
CA GLY A 312 24.24 -8.71 -8.55
C GLY A 312 25.41 -8.26 -7.66
N GLN A 313 26.32 -7.40 -8.17
CA GLN A 313 27.51 -6.91 -7.44
C GLN A 313 27.24 -5.90 -6.30
N GLY A 314 26.10 -6.01 -5.62
CA GLY A 314 25.76 -5.17 -4.48
C GLY A 314 26.60 -5.48 -3.23
N ARG A 315 26.66 -4.54 -2.28
CA ARG A 315 27.38 -4.70 -1.00
C ARG A 315 26.86 -5.87 -0.17
N TYR A 316 25.58 -6.20 -0.30
CA TYR A 316 24.93 -7.29 0.41
C TYR A 316 24.37 -8.29 -0.61
N ARG A 317 24.66 -9.58 -0.39
CA ARG A 317 23.95 -10.67 -1.05
C ARG A 317 22.54 -10.78 -0.46
N MET A 318 21.53 -10.86 -1.32
CA MET A 318 20.13 -11.00 -0.97
C MET A 318 19.58 -12.28 -1.59
N TRP A 319 18.73 -12.98 -0.83
CA TRP A 319 18.06 -14.19 -1.27
C TRP A 319 16.55 -14.01 -1.23
N CYS A 320 15.84 -14.68 -2.14
CA CYS A 320 14.39 -14.87 -2.08
C CYS A 320 14.05 -16.36 -2.07
N ALA A 321 12.86 -16.69 -1.56
CA ALA A 321 12.27 -18.01 -1.73
C ALA A 321 12.13 -18.36 -3.23
N THR A 322 12.26 -19.64 -3.55
CA THR A 322 12.01 -20.18 -4.90
C THR A 322 10.58 -20.69 -5.04
N ASP A 323 10.03 -20.57 -6.24
CA ASP A 323 8.69 -21.06 -6.58
C ASP A 323 8.60 -22.60 -6.51
#